data_AF-A0A3C1HSU9-F1
#
_entry.id   AF-A0A3C1HSU9-F1
#
_cell.length_a   1.000
_cell.length_b   1.000
_cell.length_c   1.000
_cell.angle_alpha   90.00
_cell.angle_beta   90.00
_cell.angle_gamma   90.00
#
_symmetry.space_group_name_H-M   'P 1'
#
loop_
_entity.id
_entity.type
_entity.pdbx_description
1 polymer ?
#
loop_
_entity_poly.entity_id
_entity_poly.type
_entity_poly.pdbx_seq_one_letter_code
_entity_poly.pdbx_strand_id
1 'polypeptide(L)' 'MTIQEARKYGFDSLEKTSPSAQLDSDVLLGAVSGFSKTDLIFKREHELSCEEEEKFVSYIAARKTGLPVAYITGHKEFYG' A
#
# COMPACT_ATOMS: atom_id res chain seq x y z
N MET A 1 11.69 5.83 -3.93
CA MET A 1 10.35 6.29 -4.37
C MET A 1 9.72 7.15 -3.28
N THR A 2 9.09 8.29 -3.60
CA THR A 2 8.34 9.09 -2.62
C THR A 2 7.00 8.47 -2.26
N ILE A 3 6.40 8.85 -1.12
CA ILE A 3 5.04 8.42 -0.74
C ILE A 3 4.02 8.74 -1.84
N GLN A 4 4.09 9.93 -2.45
CA GLN A 4 3.17 10.30 -3.54
C GLN A 4 3.32 9.39 -4.75
N GLU A 5 4.56 9.10 -5.16
CA GLU A 5 4.86 8.19 -6.27
C GLU A 5 4.42 6.75 -5.95
N ALA A 6 4.63 6.29 -4.72
CA ALA A 6 4.19 4.96 -4.26
C ALA A 6 2.68 4.79 -4.33
N ARG A 7 1.92 5.80 -3.87
CA ARG A 7 0.46 5.79 -3.96
C ARG A 7 -0.03 5.77 -5.41
N LYS A 8 0.63 6.53 -6.29
CA LYS A 8 0.32 6.53 -7.72
C LYS A 8 0.64 5.16 -8.34
N TYR A 9 1.81 4.60 -8.06
CA TYR A 9 2.23 3.29 -8.54
C TYR A 9 1.26 2.19 -8.11
N GLY A 10 0.85 2.17 -6.84
CA GLY A 10 -0.06 1.18 -6.32
C GLY A 10 -1.46 1.30 -6.92
N PHE A 11 -1.97 2.52 -7.10
CA PHE A 11 -3.23 2.76 -7.83
C PHE A 11 -3.15 2.26 -9.27
N ASP A 12 -2.16 2.71 -10.05
CA ASP A 12 -1.99 2.34 -11.46
C ASP A 12 -1.82 0.81 -11.61
N SER A 13 -1.19 0.15 -10.63
CA SER A 13 -1.00 -1.30 -10.62
C SER A 13 -2.24 -2.11 -10.30
N LEU A 14 -3.20 -1.53 -9.56
CA LEU A 14 -4.38 -2.21 -9.03
C LEU A 14 -5.69 -1.77 -9.66
N GLU A 15 -5.72 -0.68 -10.46
CA GLU A 15 -6.94 -0.08 -11.01
C GLU A 15 -7.83 -1.09 -11.78
N LYS A 16 -7.23 -2.11 -12.39
CA LYS A 16 -7.94 -3.12 -13.21
C LYS A 16 -8.31 -4.37 -12.43
N THR A 17 -7.68 -4.61 -11.27
CA THR A 17 -7.79 -5.86 -10.51
C THR A 17 -8.47 -5.67 -9.16
N SER A 18 -8.57 -4.44 -8.66
CA SER A 18 -9.21 -4.12 -7.39
C SER A 18 -10.28 -3.03 -7.57
N PRO A 19 -11.50 -3.23 -7.06
CA PRO A 19 -12.53 -2.19 -7.02
C PRO A 19 -12.19 -1.05 -6.03
N SER A 20 -11.18 -1.24 -5.18
CA SER A 20 -10.73 -0.30 -4.15
C SER A 20 -9.24 0.02 -4.29
N ALA A 21 -8.73 0.11 -5.52
CA ALA A 21 -7.30 0.23 -5.84
C ALA A 21 -6.54 1.29 -5.00
N GLN A 22 -7.11 2.48 -4.84
CA GLN A 22 -6.45 3.54 -4.06
C GLN A 22 -6.44 3.24 -2.55
N LEU A 23 -7.53 2.70 -2.02
CA LEU A 23 -7.60 2.30 -0.61
C LEU A 23 -6.62 1.15 -0.33
N ASP A 24 -6.60 0.14 -1.21
CA ASP A 24 -5.68 -1.00 -1.10
C ASP A 24 -4.23 -0.52 -1.13
N SER A 25 -3.88 0.37 -2.05
CA SER A 25 -2.55 0.98 -2.11
C SER A 25 -2.19 1.71 -0.81
N ASP A 26 -3.09 2.54 -0.28
CA ASP A 26 -2.84 3.31 0.93
C ASP A 26 -2.66 2.41 2.16
N VAL A 27 -3.46 1.33 2.29
CA VAL A 27 -3.34 0.36 3.39
C VAL A 27 -2.04 -0.42 3.31
N LEU A 28 -1.67 -0.91 2.12
CA LEU A 28 -0.43 -1.65 1.91
C LEU A 28 0.80 -0.75 2.17
N LEU A 29 0.76 0.49 1.70
CA LEU A 29 1.84 1.46 1.93
C LEU A 29 1.98 1.79 3.42
N GLY A 30 0.86 2.06 4.11
CA GLY A 30 0.87 2.32 5.55
C GLY A 30 1.39 1.14 6.38
N ALA A 31 1.07 -0.10 5.97
CA ALA A 31 1.60 -1.30 6.63
C ALA A 31 3.11 -1.50 6.42
N VAL A 32 3.67 -0.95 5.35
CA VAL A 32 5.10 -1.04 5.04
C VAL A 32 5.88 0.07 5.73
N SER A 33 5.43 1.32 5.61
CA SER A 33 6.14 2.49 6.15
C SER A 33 5.77 2.84 7.60
N GLY A 34 4.80 2.13 8.19
CA GLY A 34 4.28 2.43 9.54
C GLY A 34 3.49 3.75 9.62
N PHE A 35 3.12 4.33 8.47
CA PHE A 35 2.41 5.61 8.41
C PHE A 35 0.90 5.42 8.46
N SER A 36 0.22 6.29 9.20
CA SER A 36 -1.23 6.37 9.16
C SER A 36 -1.71 6.95 7.81
N LYS A 37 -3.00 6.78 7.50
CA LYS A 37 -3.61 7.43 6.32
C LYS A 37 -3.39 8.96 6.32
N THR A 38 -3.41 9.59 7.48
CA THR A 38 -3.14 11.02 7.64
C THR A 38 -1.69 11.34 7.30
N ASP A 39 -0.75 10.55 7.84
CA ASP A 39 0.68 10.70 7.52
C ASP A 39 0.95 10.57 6.02
N LEU A 40 0.33 9.62 5.32
CA LEU A 40 0.49 9.45 3.87
C LEU A 40 0.05 10.67 3.05
N ILE A 41 -0.85 11.49 3.59
CA ILE A 41 -1.30 12.74 2.95
C ILE A 41 -0.31 13.87 3.23
N PHE A 42 0.11 14.02 4.49
CA PHE A 42 0.99 15.12 4.90
C PHE A 42 2.45 14.92 4.50
N LYS A 43 2.93 13.67 4.50
CA LYS A 43 4.32 13.28 4.20
C LYS A 43 4.50 12.84 2.75
N ARG A 44 3.74 13.44 1.81
CA ARG A 44 3.71 13.02 0.40
C ARG A 44 5.09 13.03 -0.30
N GLU A 45 6.01 13.89 0.17
CA GLU A 45 7.37 14.05 -0.37
C GLU A 45 8.42 13.22 0.40
N HIS A 46 8.02 12.47 1.43
CA HIS A 46 8.92 11.58 2.14
C HIS A 46 9.34 10.42 1.23
N GLU A 47 10.63 10.10 1.23
CA GLU A 47 11.20 8.99 0.47
C GLU A 47 11.14 7.70 1.27
N LEU A 48 10.66 6.63 0.64
CA LEU A 48 10.78 5.28 1.16
C LEU A 48 12.25 4.84 1.10
N SER A 49 12.67 4.10 2.12
CA SER A 49 13.91 3.32 2.05
C SER A 49 13.79 2.23 0.97
N CYS A 50 14.93 1.69 0.54
CA CYS A 50 14.95 0.59 -0.43
C CYS A 50 14.15 -0.63 0.06
N GLU A 51 14.28 -0.96 1.34
CA GLU A 51 13.60 -2.11 1.96
C GLU A 51 12.07 -1.90 1.97
N GLU A 52 11.60 -0.69 2.28
CA GLU A 52 10.18 -0.36 2.22
C GLU A 52 9.66 -0.37 0.78
N GLU A 53 10.40 0.18 -0.17
CA GLU A 53 10.02 0.16 -1.58
C GLU A 53 9.87 -1.27 -2.11
N GLU A 54 10.87 -2.13 -1.88
CA GLU A 54 10.83 -3.54 -2.29
C GLU A 54 9.65 -4.29 -1.65
N LYS A 55 9.43 -4.09 -0.35
CA LYS A 55 8.33 -4.71 0.38
C LYS A 55 6.97 -4.23 -0.15
N PHE A 56 6.80 -2.94 -0.39
CA PHE A 56 5.58 -2.38 -0.97
C PHE A 56 5.29 -2.95 -2.36
N VAL A 57 6.29 -3.05 -3.23
CA VAL A 57 6.13 -3.66 -4.57
C VAL A 57 5.69 -5.13 -4.46
N SER A 58 6.27 -5.89 -3.53
CA SER A 58 5.85 -7.28 -3.29
C SER A 58 4.39 -7.38 -2.80
N TYR A 59 3.96 -6.45 -1.96
CA TYR A 59 2.59 -6.37 -1.44
C TYR A 59 1.59 -6.07 -2.55
N ILE A 60 1.93 -5.15 -3.45
CA ILE A 60 1.12 -4.85 -4.65
C ILE A 60 1.03 -6.09 -5.55
N ALA A 61 2.15 -6.79 -5.79
CA ALA A 61 2.16 -8.01 -6.60
C ALA A 61 1.25 -9.09 -6.00
N ALA A 62 1.29 -9.30 -4.69
CA ALA A 62 0.38 -10.20 -3.99
C ALA A 62 -1.08 -9.76 -4.11
N ARG A 63 -1.36 -8.46 -3.99
CA ARG A 63 -2.73 -7.95 -4.10
C ARG A 63 -3.30 -8.13 -5.51
N LYS A 64 -2.48 -8.01 -6.56
CA LYS A 64 -2.89 -8.24 -7.95
C LYS A 64 -3.37 -9.66 -8.22
N THR A 65 -2.95 -10.66 -7.43
CA THR A 65 -3.44 -12.03 -7.57
C THR A 65 -4.83 -12.24 -6.95
N GLY A 66 -5.42 -11.21 -6.35
CA GLY A 66 -6.70 -11.27 -5.65
C GLY A 66 -6.60 -11.59 -4.16
N LEU A 67 -5.38 -11.73 -3.60
CA LEU A 67 -5.21 -11.94 -2.17
C LEU A 67 -5.80 -10.77 -1.37
N PRO A 68 -6.59 -11.00 -0.31
CA PRO A 68 -7.14 -9.92 0.49
C PRO A 68 -6.04 -9.12 1.19
N VAL A 69 -6.18 -7.79 1.24
CA VAL A 69 -5.17 -6.88 1.83
C VAL A 69 -4.78 -7.28 3.26
N ALA A 70 -5.75 -7.68 4.10
CA ALA A 70 -5.52 -8.14 5.47
C ALA A 70 -4.56 -9.34 5.57
N TYR A 71 -4.57 -10.23 4.58
CA TYR A 71 -3.68 -11.39 4.55
C TYR A 71 -2.25 -10.99 4.16
N ILE A 72 -2.11 -9.94 3.35
CA ILE A 72 -0.82 -9.41 2.90
C ILE A 72 -0.16 -8.59 4.01
N THR A 73 -0.93 -7.73 4.68
CA THR A 73 -0.42 -6.89 5.77
C THR A 73 -0.25 -7.65 7.09
N GLY A 74 -0.75 -8.89 7.18
CA GLY A 74 -0.75 -9.65 8.43
C GLY A 74 -1.70 -9.08 9.50
N HIS A 75 -2.46 -8.03 9.19
CA HIS A 75 -3.46 -7.47 10.09
C HIS A 75 -4.72 -8.32 10.07
N LYS A 76 -4.82 -9.20 11.08
CA LYS A 76 -6.06 -9.88 11.46
C LYS A 76 -6.92 -8.92 12.29
N GLU A 77 -7.45 -7.87 11.70
CA GLU A 77 -8.61 -7.18 12.30
C GLU A 77 -9.87 -7.96 11.89
N PHE A 78 -10.22 -8.92 12.75
CA PHE A 78 -11.58 -9.41 12.87
C PHE A 78 -12.44 -8.21 13.27
N TYR A 79 -13.55 -7.99 12.57
CA TYR A 79 -14.55 -6.96 12.86
C TYR A 79 -14.78 -6.77 14.37
N GLY A 80 -14.66 -5.54 14.84
CA GLY A 80 -15.28 -5.02 16.05
C GLY A 80 -16.23 -3.91 15.67
#